data_AF-A0A2N0QXB9-F1
#
_entry.id   AF-A0A2N0QXB9-F1
#
_cell.length_a   1.000
_cell.length_b   1.000
_cell.length_c   1.000
_cell.angle_alpha   90.00
_cell.angle_beta   90.00
_cell.angle_gamma   90.00
#
_symmetry.space_group_name_H-M   'P 1'
#
loop_
_entity.id
_entity.type
_entity.pdbx_description
1 polymer ?
#
loop_
_entity_poly.entity_id
_entity_poly.type
_entity_poly.pdbx_seq_one_letter_code
_entity_poly.pdbx_strand_id
1 'polypeptide(L)'
;MTDNNDRDGIDITLNCLIVPIGNLFDLPSNQVAQAITINTGRTVGGLEIAIRNRLNQLGLLGVQFSNLSLSIRQIYPRTVSERPMNSQAYISDFFNDQFQP
;
A
#
# COMPACT_ATOMS: atom_id res chain seq x y z
N MET A 1 -19.13 0.55 21.81
CA MET A 1 -17.93 1.15 22.41
C MET A 1 -16.89 1.11 21.30
N THR A 2 -16.73 2.21 20.57
CA THR A 2 -15.82 2.28 19.42
C THR A 2 -14.42 2.33 19.99
N ASP A 3 -13.63 1.28 19.76
CA ASP A 3 -12.19 1.40 19.97
C ASP A 3 -11.71 2.43 18.93
N ASN A 4 -11.36 3.61 19.42
CA ASN A 4 -10.66 4.60 18.64
C ASN A 4 -9.18 4.36 18.92
N ASN A 5 -8.64 3.22 18.48
CA ASN A 5 -7.21 2.96 18.47
C ASN A 5 -6.56 3.59 17.23
N ASP A 6 -6.96 4.80 16.85
CA ASP A 6 -6.11 5.62 16.00
C ASP A 6 -4.90 5.98 16.88
N ARG A 7 -3.84 5.17 16.80
CA ARG A 7 -2.50 5.63 17.20
C ARG A 7 -2.28 6.94 16.47
N ASP A 8 -1.83 7.99 17.17
CA ASP A 8 -1.41 9.27 16.59
C ASP A 8 -0.27 9.02 15.59
N GLY A 9 -0.63 8.66 14.36
CA GLY A 9 0.28 8.45 13.26
C GLY A 9 0.49 9.74 12.48
N ILE A 10 1.55 9.76 11.69
CA ILE A 10 1.83 10.84 10.76
C ILE A 10 1.40 10.43 9.36
N ASP A 11 0.99 11.39 8.54
CA ASP A 11 0.74 11.12 7.12
C ASP A 11 2.06 11.02 6.38
N ILE A 12 2.25 9.90 5.69
CA ILE A 12 3.41 9.66 4.83
C ILE A 12 2.94 9.38 3.40
N THR A 13 3.80 9.67 2.43
CA THR A 13 3.58 9.27 1.03
C THR A 13 4.48 8.08 0.72
N LEU A 14 3.85 6.95 0.39
CA LEU A 14 4.51 5.73 -0.04
C LEU A 14 4.59 5.69 -1.56
N ASN A 15 5.79 5.41 -2.08
CA ASN A 15 5.97 5.06 -3.49
C ASN A 15 5.72 3.55 -3.63
N CYS A 16 4.60 3.20 -4.24
CA CYS A 16 4.18 1.83 -4.49
C CYS A 16 4.50 1.45 -5.93
N LEU A 17 5.18 0.32 -6.12
CA LEU A 17 5.32 -0.33 -7.42
C LEU A 17 4.36 -1.53 -7.48
N ILE A 18 3.41 -1.49 -8.39
CA ILE A 18 2.54 -2.62 -8.69
C ILE A 18 3.26 -3.52 -9.69
N VAL A 19 3.40 -4.78 -9.33
CA VAL A 19 3.80 -5.82 -10.28
C VAL A 19 2.51 -6.41 -10.88
N PRO A 20 2.23 -6.17 -12.17
CA PRO A 20 0.99 -6.62 -12.79
C PRO A 20 1.02 -8.14 -12.99
N ILE A 21 0.34 -8.87 -12.09
CA ILE A 21 0.13 -10.31 -12.18
C ILE A 21 -1.37 -10.57 -12.29
N GLY A 22 -1.77 -11.52 -13.13
CA GLY A 22 -3.17 -11.90 -13.32
C GLY A 22 -4.02 -10.74 -13.86
N ASN A 23 -5.08 -10.37 -13.14
CA ASN A 23 -6.05 -9.34 -13.56
C ASN A 23 -5.47 -7.91 -13.67
N LEU A 24 -4.19 -7.73 -13.36
CA LEU A 24 -3.46 -6.48 -13.52
C LEU A 24 -2.62 -6.44 -14.80
N PHE A 25 -2.63 -7.48 -15.63
CA PHE A 25 -1.74 -7.57 -16.81
C PHE A 25 -1.88 -6.38 -17.78
N ASP A 26 -3.08 -5.84 -17.93
CA ASP A 26 -3.36 -4.70 -18.81
C ASP A 26 -3.13 -3.34 -18.15
N LEU A 27 -2.52 -3.30 -16.95
CA LEU A 27 -2.21 -2.04 -16.28
C LEU A 27 -1.13 -1.28 -17.08
N PRO A 28 -1.41 -0.06 -17.57
CA PRO A 28 -0.43 0.74 -18.28
C PRO A 28 0.83 0.97 -17.45
N SER A 29 1.99 1.01 -18.11
CA SER A 29 3.30 1.18 -17.44
C SER A 29 3.41 2.50 -16.66
N ASN A 30 2.66 3.53 -17.03
CA ASN A 30 2.58 4.79 -16.28
C ASN A 30 1.65 4.72 -15.05
N GLN A 31 0.91 3.63 -14.86
CA GLN A 31 0.01 3.40 -13.73
C GLN A 31 0.59 2.40 -12.71
N VAL A 32 1.64 1.65 -13.06
CA VAL A 32 2.28 0.68 -12.14
C VAL A 32 3.00 1.37 -10.98
N ALA A 33 3.52 2.59 -11.20
CA ALA A 33 4.13 3.40 -10.17
C ALA A 33 3.07 4.34 -9.59
N GLN A 34 2.80 4.23 -8.29
CA GLN A 34 1.80 5.03 -7.59
C GLN A 34 2.38 5.70 -6.36
N ALA A 35 1.96 6.93 -6.11
CA ALA A 35 2.16 7.60 -4.83
C ALA A 35 0.86 7.52 -4.02
N ILE A 36 0.93 6.91 -2.84
CA ILE A 36 -0.22 6.74 -1.94
C ILE A 36 0.08 7.44 -0.63
N THR A 37 -0.75 8.42 -0.26
CA THR A 37 -0.69 9.06 1.06
C THR A 37 -1.52 8.25 2.05
N ILE A 38 -0.93 7.90 3.18
CA ILE A 38 -1.58 7.15 4.26
C ILE A 38 -1.02 7.55 5.62
N ASN A 39 -1.88 7.54 6.64
CA ASN A 39 -1.46 7.74 8.01
C ASN A 39 -0.77 6.49 8.59
N THR A 40 0.37 6.64 9.27
CA THR A 40 1.14 5.52 9.84
C THR A 40 0.41 4.78 10.97
N GLY A 41 -0.63 5.38 11.55
CA GLY A 41 -1.55 4.76 12.51
C GLY A 41 -2.59 3.86 11.85
N ARG A 42 -2.70 3.84 10.52
CA ARG A 42 -3.57 2.89 9.79
C ARG A 42 -2.91 1.53 9.67
N THR A 43 -3.73 0.51 9.43
CA THR A 43 -3.26 -0.84 9.12
C THR A 43 -2.85 -0.97 7.65
N VAL A 44 -2.10 -2.02 7.34
CA VAL A 44 -1.75 -2.40 5.96
C VAL A 44 -3.01 -2.69 5.14
N GLY A 45 -4.08 -3.23 5.73
CA GLY A 45 -5.37 -3.38 5.06
C GLY A 45 -5.99 -2.03 4.64
N GLY A 46 -5.74 -0.97 5.42
CA GLY A 46 -6.05 0.40 5.00
C GLY A 46 -5.26 0.84 3.76
N LEU A 47 -3.98 0.47 3.66
CA LEU A 47 -3.16 0.71 2.46
C LEU A 47 -3.67 -0.06 1.25
N GLU A 48 -4.10 -1.31 1.41
CA GLU A 48 -4.71 -2.09 0.33
C GLU A 48 -5.95 -1.37 -0.23
N ILE A 49 -6.84 -0.87 0.64
CA ILE A 49 -8.03 -0.12 0.25
C ILE A 49 -7.63 1.16 -0.50
N ALA A 50 -6.63 1.90 0.00
CA ALA A 50 -6.15 3.12 -0.65
C ALA A 50 -5.60 2.84 -2.06
N ILE A 51 -4.83 1.77 -2.24
CA ILE A 51 -4.31 1.33 -3.55
C ILE A 51 -5.47 0.96 -4.49
N ARG A 52 -6.44 0.16 -4.03
CA ARG A 52 -7.62 -0.21 -4.84
C ARG A 52 -8.42 1.01 -5.28
N ASN A 53 -8.66 1.95 -4.36
CA ASN A 53 -9.38 3.19 -4.65
C ASN A 53 -8.64 4.03 -5.69
N ARG A 54 -7.31 4.13 -5.58
CA ARG A 54 -6.49 4.83 -6.57
C ARG A 54 -6.56 4.17 -7.94
N LEU A 55 -6.47 2.84 -8.00
CA LEU A 55 -6.61 2.08 -9.24
C LEU A 55 -7.99 2.27 -9.90
N ASN A 56 -9.07 2.27 -9.10
CA ASN A 56 -10.42 2.55 -9.60
C ASN A 56 -10.52 3.97 -10.20
N GLN A 57 -9.85 4.96 -9.60
CA GLN A 57 -9.83 6.35 -10.13
C GLN A 57 -9.08 6.47 -11.45
N LEU A 58 -8.10 5.61 -11.71
CA LEU A 58 -7.30 5.63 -12.94
C LEU A 58 -8.06 5.08 -14.16
N GLY A 59 -9.29 4.60 -13.98
CA GLY A 59 -10.24 4.42 -15.07
C GLY A 59 -9.93 3.26 -16.01
N LEU A 60 -9.43 2.13 -15.50
CA LEU A 60 -9.30 0.92 -16.29
C LEU A 60 -10.69 0.33 -16.56
N LEU A 61 -11.22 0.64 -17.75
CA LEU A 61 -12.52 0.18 -18.23
C LEU A 61 -12.61 -1.35 -18.10
N GLY A 62 -13.61 -1.82 -17.36
CA GLY A 62 -13.93 -3.25 -17.25
C GLY A 62 -13.26 -4.01 -16.09
N VAL A 63 -12.39 -3.39 -15.30
CA VAL A 63 -11.76 -4.06 -14.14
C VAL A 63 -12.27 -3.47 -12.83
N GLN A 64 -12.95 -4.29 -12.03
CA GLN A 64 -13.38 -3.95 -10.68
C GLN A 64 -12.26 -4.30 -9.69
N PHE A 65 -11.55 -3.30 -9.17
CA PHE A 65 -10.48 -3.53 -8.19
C PHE A 65 -10.98 -3.73 -6.75
N SER A 66 -12.30 -3.64 -6.53
CA SER A 66 -12.93 -3.77 -5.20
C SER A 66 -12.60 -5.09 -4.49
N ASN A 67 -12.42 -6.18 -5.25
CA ASN A 67 -12.10 -7.52 -4.73
C ASN A 67 -10.65 -7.96 -5.02
N LEU A 68 -9.77 -7.05 -5.45
CA LEU A 68 -8.40 -7.40 -5.78
C LEU A 68 -7.63 -7.79 -4.52
N SER A 69 -7.25 -9.06 -4.39
CA SER A 69 -6.33 -9.47 -3.32
C SER A 69 -4.95 -8.86 -3.58
N LEU A 70 -4.40 -8.17 -2.59
CA LEU A 70 -3.10 -7.52 -2.68
C LEU A 70 -2.14 -8.17 -1.69
N SER A 71 -0.95 -8.54 -2.15
CA SER A 71 0.17 -8.89 -1.29
C SER A 71 1.13 -7.72 -1.26
N ILE A 72 1.23 -7.04 -0.12
CA ILE A 72 2.09 -5.87 0.03
C ILE A 72 3.43 -6.29 0.64
N ARG A 73 4.52 -5.80 0.06
CA ARG A 73 5.88 -6.01 0.55
C ARG A 73 6.57 -4.65 0.72
N GLN A 74 7.23 -4.47 1.86
CA GLN A 74 8.15 -3.37 2.06
C GLN A 74 9.50 -3.71 1.43
N ILE A 75 10.06 -2.77 0.67
CA ILE A 75 11.40 -2.87 0.10
C ILE A 75 12.21 -1.70 0.67
N TYR A 76 13.37 -2.01 1.24
CA TYR A 76 14.31 -0.98 1.68
C TYR A 76 15.23 -0.60 0.52
N PRO A 77 15.35 0.71 0.20
CA PRO A 77 16.34 1.16 -0.77
C PRO A 77 17.73 0.66 -0.34
N ARG A 78 18.48 0.08 -1.28
CA ARG A 78 19.84 -0.50 -1.11
C ARG A 78 19.94 -1.90 -0.52
N THR A 79 18.83 -2.54 -0.16
CA THR A 79 18.84 -3.98 0.15
C THR A 79 17.93 -4.73 -0.83
N VAL A 80 18.25 -5.99 -1.10
CA VAL A 80 17.35 -6.90 -1.85
C VAL A 80 16.32 -7.53 -0.91
N SER A 81 16.29 -7.12 0.36
CA SER A 81 15.42 -7.68 1.37
C SER A 81 14.01 -7.11 1.25
N GLU A 82 13.13 -7.91 0.69
CA GLU A 82 11.68 -7.69 0.77
C GLU A 82 11.11 -8.24 2.08
N ARG A 83 10.23 -7.46 2.72
CA ARG A 83 9.51 -7.87 3.93
C ARG A 83 8.02 -7.91 3.65
N PRO A 84 7.36 -9.10 3.72
CA PRO A 84 5.91 -9.19 3.64
C PRO A 84 5.23 -8.37 4.73
N MET A 85 4.17 -7.65 4.35
CA MET A 85 3.38 -6.83 5.26
C MET A 85 2.04 -7.53 5.56
N ASN A 86 1.74 -7.75 6.84
CA ASN A 86 0.48 -8.36 7.26
C ASN A 86 -0.65 -7.31 7.26
N SER A 87 -1.80 -7.63 6.67
CA SER A 87 -2.95 -6.71 6.53
C SER A 87 -3.46 -6.13 7.86
N GLN A 88 -3.31 -6.85 8.97
CA GLN A 88 -3.72 -6.40 10.32
C GLN A 88 -2.65 -5.58 11.03
N ALA A 89 -1.39 -5.61 10.58
CA ALA A 89 -0.31 -4.85 11.19
C ALA A 89 -0.43 -3.35 10.84
N TYR A 90 0.12 -2.50 11.70
CA TYR A 90 0.12 -1.06 11.47
C TYR A 90 1.22 -0.66 10.50
N ILE A 91 1.00 0.40 9.72
CA ILE A 91 2.02 0.95 8.81
C ILE A 91 3.28 1.38 9.57
N SER A 92 3.10 1.95 10.77
CA SER A 92 4.19 2.30 11.70
C SER A 92 5.08 1.11 12.13
N ASP A 93 4.62 -0.14 12.02
CA ASP A 93 5.46 -1.31 12.35
C ASP A 93 6.52 -1.60 11.25
N PHE A 94 6.35 -0.99 10.08
CA PHE A 94 7.23 -1.11 8.93
C PHE A 94 7.99 0.19 8.66
N PHE A 95 7.32 1.33 8.81
CA PHE A 95 7.86 2.66 8.55
C PHE A 95 7.90 3.50 9.83
N ASN A 96 8.47 2.95 10.90
CA ASN A 96 8.89 3.78 12.03
C ASN A 96 10.21 4.45 11.66
N ASP A 97 10.33 5.75 11.89
CA ASP A 97 11.58 6.49 11.65
C ASP A 97 12.65 6.12 12.69
N GLN A 98 13.05 4.86 12.72
CA GLN A 98 14.44 4.51 12.97
C GLN A 98 15.07 4.12 11.64
N PHE A 99 15.27 5.14 10.79
CA PHE A 99 16.38 5.13 9.85
C PHE A 99 17.68 4.94 10.66
N GLN A 100 18.03 3.70 10.98
CA GLN A 100 19.39 3.38 11.41
C GLN A 100 20.26 3.28 10.14
N PRO A 101 21.21 4.21 9.94
CA PRO A 101 22.26 4.04 8.93
C PRO A 101 23.13 2.81 9.20
#